data_AF-A0A356UH70-F1
#
_entry.id   AF-A0A356UH70-F1
#
_cell.length_a   1.000
_cell.length_b   1.000
_cell.length_c   1.000
_cell.angle_alpha   90.00
_cell.angle_beta   90.00
_cell.angle_gamma   90.00
#
_symmetry.space_group_name_H-M   'P 1'
#
loop_
_entity.id
_entity.type
_entity.pdbx_description
1 polymer ?
#
loop_
_entity_poly.entity_id
_entity_poly.type
_entity_poly.pdbx_seq_one_letter_code
_entity_poly.pdbx_strand_id
1 'polypeptide(L)'
;MCYLIGFITGIVFLVLEKESAFIRFHALQSTITFGVFFVLSLFFSFIPFVGWAFNLIIFLLSLITWIICMIKAYQGEMFKLPVVGDIAAKQGP
;
A
#
# COMPACT_ATOMS: atom_id res chain seq x y z
N MET A 1 0.73 -9.09 9.40
CA MET A 1 -0.19 -8.21 8.64
C MET A 1 0.55 -6.95 8.22
N CYS A 2 1.07 -6.89 6.99
CA CYS A 2 1.92 -5.78 6.51
C CYS A 2 1.18 -4.45 6.23
N TYR A 3 -0.13 -4.43 6.44
CA TYR A 3 -1.01 -3.30 6.13
C TYR A 3 -1.59 -2.62 7.38
N LEU A 4 -1.30 -3.10 8.60
CA LEU A 4 -1.99 -2.63 9.81
C LEU A 4 -1.87 -1.12 10.06
N ILE A 5 -0.75 -0.50 9.67
CA ILE A 5 -0.49 0.95 9.76
C ILE A 5 -0.09 1.50 8.37
N GLY A 6 -0.65 0.91 7.30
CA GLY A 6 -0.32 1.28 5.92
C GLY A 6 1.16 1.07 5.59
N PHE A 7 1.79 2.07 4.96
CA PHE A 7 3.17 1.96 4.46
C PHE A 7 4.20 1.79 5.58
N ILE A 8 3.93 2.27 6.80
CA ILE A 8 4.87 2.16 7.94
C ILE A 8 5.09 0.70 8.31
N THR A 9 4.00 -0.07 8.44
CA THR A 9 4.10 -1.52 8.68
C THR A 9 4.78 -2.23 7.52
N GLY A 10 4.52 -1.81 6.28
CA GLY A 10 5.23 -2.34 5.11
C GLY A 10 6.74 -2.16 5.23
N ILE A 11 7.22 -0.95 5.56
CA ILE A 11 8.65 -0.66 5.70
C ILE A 11 9.27 -1.52 6.80
N VAL A 12 8.62 -1.63 7.96
CA VAL A 12 9.11 -2.45 9.08
C VAL A 12 9.26 -3.91 8.64
N PHE A 13 8.26 -4.48 7.96
CA PHE A 13 8.36 -5.85 7.46
C PHE A 13 9.42 -6.03 6.38
N LEU A 14 9.67 -5.04 5.51
CA LEU A 14 10.76 -5.13 4.52
C LEU A 14 12.16 -5.21 5.16
N VAL A 15 12.35 -4.56 6.30
CA VAL A 15 13.62 -4.57 7.03
C VAL A 15 13.78 -5.84 7.86
N LEU A 16 12.71 -6.27 8.54
CA LEU A 16 12.76 -7.41 9.46
C LEU A 16 12.64 -8.77 8.75
N GLU A 17 11.84 -8.84 7.69
CA GLU A 17 11.54 -10.10 7.00
C GLU A 17 12.44 -10.29 5.78
N LYS A 18 13.27 -11.33 5.81
CA LYS A 18 14.24 -11.64 4.75
C LYS A 18 13.94 -12.94 4.01
N GLU A 19 13.23 -13.86 4.64
CA GLU A 19 13.06 -15.23 4.15
C GLU A 19 11.71 -15.41 3.43
N SER A 20 10.64 -14.84 4.00
CA SER A 20 9.30 -15.04 3.45
C SER A 20 9.02 -14.14 2.25
N ALA A 21 9.07 -14.72 1.04
CA ALA A 21 8.67 -14.05 -0.20
C ALA A 21 7.23 -13.51 -0.13
N PHE A 22 6.31 -14.24 0.53
CA PHE A 22 4.92 -13.82 0.72
C PHE A 22 4.83 -12.53 1.55
N ILE A 23 5.49 -12.49 2.72
CA ILE A 23 5.44 -11.32 3.59
C ILE A 23 6.15 -10.13 2.92
N ARG A 24 7.28 -10.37 2.24
CA ARG A 24 8.02 -9.34 1.49
C ARG A 24 7.20 -8.76 0.33
N PHE A 25 6.46 -9.59 -0.40
CA PHE A 25 5.54 -9.14 -1.46
C PHE A 25 4.49 -8.18 -0.91
N HIS A 26 3.78 -8.57 0.16
CA HIS A 26 2.76 -7.72 0.78
C HIS A 26 3.36 -6.47 1.44
N ALA A 27 4.57 -6.57 1.98
CA ALA A 27 5.28 -5.44 2.57
C ALA A 27 5.66 -4.40 1.50
N LEU A 28 6.22 -4.82 0.35
CA LEU A 28 6.51 -3.93 -0.78
C LEU A 28 5.24 -3.29 -1.33
N GLN A 29 4.21 -4.11 -1.58
CA GLN A 29 2.94 -3.62 -2.12
C GLN A 29 2.31 -2.61 -1.15
N SER A 30 2.36 -2.86 0.17
CA SER A 30 1.91 -1.91 1.19
C SER A 30 2.72 -0.61 1.17
N THR A 31 4.05 -0.70 1.23
CA THR A 31 4.94 0.47 1.25
C THR A 31 4.73 1.38 0.06
N ILE A 32 4.74 0.82 -1.15
CA ILE A 32 4.61 1.59 -2.38
C ILE A 32 3.19 2.18 -2.48
N THR A 33 2.14 1.38 -2.29
CA THR A 33 0.75 1.82 -2.47
C THR A 33 0.40 2.96 -1.51
N PHE A 34 0.63 2.78 -0.20
CA PHE A 34 0.26 3.78 0.79
C PHE A 34 1.24 4.95 0.83
N GLY A 35 2.50 4.76 0.41
CA GLY A 35 3.45 5.85 0.19
C GLY A 35 2.99 6.78 -0.95
N VAL A 36 2.52 6.23 -2.07
CA VAL A 36 1.97 7.03 -3.19
C VAL A 36 0.72 7.80 -2.75
N PHE A 37 -0.23 7.13 -2.06
CA PHE A 37 -1.42 7.83 -1.54
C PHE A 37 -1.05 8.96 -0.58
N PHE A 38 -0.05 8.75 0.29
CA PHE A 38 0.43 9.78 1.21
C PHE A 38 1.03 10.99 0.49
N VAL A 39 1.92 10.77 -0.49
CA VAL A 39 2.55 11.86 -1.26
C VAL A 39 1.51 12.65 -2.06
N LEU A 40 0.57 11.96 -2.73
CA LEU A 40 -0.52 12.62 -3.45
C LEU A 40 -1.38 13.45 -2.49
N SER A 41 -1.73 12.90 -1.34
CA SER A 41 -2.54 13.60 -0.35
C SER A 41 -1.84 14.84 0.20
N LEU A 42 -0.53 14.74 0.48
CA LEU A 42 0.28 15.86 0.91
C LEU A 42 0.31 16.97 -0.15
N PHE A 43 0.52 16.62 -1.42
CA PHE A 43 0.51 17.57 -2.54
C PHE A 43 -0.82 18.33 -2.64
N PHE A 44 -1.96 17.62 -2.64
CA PHE A 44 -3.28 18.25 -2.76
C PHE A 44 -3.68 19.06 -1.52
N SER A 45 -3.10 18.79 -0.35
CA SER A 45 -3.39 19.54 0.88
C SER A 45 -3.02 21.03 0.79
N PHE A 46 -2.10 21.40 -0.10
CA PHE A 46 -1.69 22.78 -0.33
C PHE A 46 -2.64 23.57 -1.26
N ILE A 47 -3.64 22.92 -1.87
CA ILE A 47 -4.59 23.55 -2.79
C ILE A 47 -5.96 23.64 -2.09
N PRO A 48 -6.37 24.83 -1.60
CA PRO A 48 -7.65 24.99 -0.91
C PRO A 48 -8.84 24.62 -1.79
N PHE A 49 -9.91 24.13 -1.17
CA PHE A 49 -11.17 23.70 -1.80
C PHE A 49 -11.03 22.53 -2.78
N VAL A 50 -10.37 22.73 -3.93
CA VAL A 50 -10.21 21.73 -4.99
C VAL A 50 -9.34 20.57 -4.50
N GLY A 51 -8.19 20.87 -3.89
CA GLY A 51 -7.31 19.84 -3.35
C GLY A 51 -7.95 19.05 -2.22
N TRP A 52 -8.82 19.68 -1.42
CA TRP A 52 -9.57 18.99 -0.37
C TRP A 52 -10.57 17.97 -0.94
N ALA A 53 -11.26 18.33 -2.04
CA ALA A 53 -12.14 17.39 -2.74
C ALA A 53 -11.35 16.19 -3.29
N PHE A 54 -10.18 16.42 -3.89
CA PHE A 54 -9.29 15.33 -4.34
C PHE A 54 -8.80 14.47 -3.18
N ASN A 55 -8.46 15.08 -2.04
CA ASN A 55 -8.05 14.35 -0.83
C ASN A 55 -9.14 13.39 -0.32
N LEU A 56 -10.41 13.80 -0.39
CA LEU A 56 -11.52 12.92 -0.02
C LEU A 56 -11.58 11.68 -0.94
N ILE A 57 -11.40 11.86 -2.24
CA ILE A 57 -11.37 10.76 -3.22
C ILE A 57 -10.18 9.84 -2.95
N ILE A 58 -8.98 10.40 -2.74
CA ILE A 58 -7.77 9.64 -2.41
C ILE A 58 -7.97 8.82 -1.13
N PHE A 59 -8.58 9.41 -0.10
CA PHE A 59 -8.88 8.72 1.14
C PHE A 59 -9.78 7.50 0.92
N LEU A 60 -10.88 7.67 0.18
CA LEU A 60 -11.80 6.57 -0.12
C LEU A 60 -11.13 5.46 -0.94
N LEU A 61 -10.36 5.81 -1.97
CA LEU A 61 -9.61 4.84 -2.78
C LEU A 61 -8.56 4.09 -1.95
N SER A 62 -7.86 4.81 -1.06
CA SER A 62 -6.90 4.23 -0.13
C SER A 62 -7.58 3.26 0.84
N LEU A 63 -8.73 3.63 1.38
CA LEU A 63 -9.49 2.78 2.31
C LEU A 63 -9.99 1.50 1.63
N ILE A 64 -10.56 1.60 0.42
CA ILE A 64 -11.02 0.43 -0.36
C ILE A 64 -9.83 -0.50 -0.67
N THR A 65 -8.72 0.08 -1.16
CA THR A 65 -7.51 -0.68 -1.49
C THR A 65 -6.93 -1.38 -0.26
N TRP A 66 -6.94 -0.70 0.89
CA TRP A 66 -6.50 -1.25 2.16
C TRP A 66 -7.32 -2.46 2.60
N ILE A 67 -8.65 -2.35 2.56
CA ILE A 67 -9.55 -3.46 2.92
C ILE A 67 -9.31 -4.66 2.01
N ILE A 68 -9.25 -4.45 0.69
CA ILE A 68 -9.01 -5.53 -0.28
C ILE A 68 -7.67 -6.22 0.01
N CYS A 69 -6.60 -5.45 0.20
CA CYS A 69 -5.27 -6.00 0.47
C CYS A 69 -5.21 -6.76 1.79
N MET A 70 -5.87 -6.27 2.84
CA MET A 70 -5.97 -6.94 4.13
C MET A 70 -6.68 -8.29 4.01
N ILE A 71 -7.83 -8.33 3.33
CA ILE A 71 -8.59 -9.57 3.12
C ILE A 71 -7.76 -10.58 2.33
N LYS A 72 -7.14 -10.15 1.22
CA LYS A 72 -6.34 -11.03 0.37
C LYS A 72 -5.09 -11.57 1.06
N ALA A 73 -4.40 -10.73 1.83
CA ALA A 73 -3.28 -11.17 2.64
C ALA A 73 -3.71 -12.14 3.75
N TYR A 74 -4.87 -11.92 4.37
CA TYR A 74 -5.44 -12.85 5.37
C TYR A 74 -5.80 -14.21 4.75
N GLN A 75 -6.28 -14.22 3.50
CA GLN A 75 -6.57 -15.43 2.72
C GLN A 75 -5.30 -16.16 2.23
N GLY A 76 -4.10 -15.60 2.44
CA GLY A 76 -2.86 -16.18 1.93
C GLY A 76 -2.64 -15.95 0.43
N GLU A 77 -3.38 -15.05 -0.20
CA GLU A 77 -3.29 -14.77 -1.63
C GLU A 77 -2.31 -13.63 -1.93
N MET A 78 -1.35 -13.86 -2.84
CA MET A 78 -0.50 -12.80 -3.40
C MET A 78 -1.25 -11.98 -4.45
N PHE A 79 -2.31 -11.30 -4.02
CA PHE A 79 -3.10 -10.42 -4.87
C PHE A 79 -2.28 -9.22 -5.33
N LYS A 80 -2.08 -9.11 -6.64
CA LYS A 80 -1.33 -8.04 -7.29
C LYS A 80 -2.24 -6.85 -7.58
N LEU A 81 -1.95 -5.72 -6.98
CA LEU A 81 -2.56 -4.45 -7.40
C LEU A 81 -2.05 -4.06 -8.80
N PRO A 82 -2.86 -3.43 -9.65
CA PRO A 82 -2.38 -2.92 -10.92
C PRO A 82 -1.22 -1.94 -10.69
N VAL A 83 -0.19 -2.00 -11.56
CA VAL A 83 1.06 -1.20 -11.50
C VAL A 83 2.01 -1.58 -10.35
N VAL A 84 1.53 -1.65 -9.10
CA VAL A 84 2.39 -1.92 -7.94
C VAL A 84 2.70 -3.42 -7.78
N GLY A 85 1.74 -4.28 -8.14
CA GLY A 85 1.87 -5.73 -8.03
C GLY A 85 2.96 -6.32 -8.92
N ASP A 86 3.25 -5.70 -10.07
CA ASP A 86 4.35 -6.13 -10.96
C ASP A 86 5.73 -5.73 -10.42
N ILE A 87 5.82 -4.61 -9.71
CA ILE A 87 7.04 -4.18 -9.02
C ILE A 87 7.32 -5.10 -7.83
N ALA A 88 6.28 -5.42 -7.05
CA ALA A 88 6.38 -6.34 -5.92
C ALA A 88 6.67 -7.79 -6.37
N ALA A 89 6.10 -8.22 -7.50
CA ALA A 89 6.33 -9.55 -8.07
C ALA A 89 7.76 -9.76 -8.58
N LYS A 90 8.52 -8.69 -8.86
CA LYS A 90 9.94 -8.79 -9.22
C LYS A 90 10.85 -9.08 -8.02
N GLN A 91 10.34 -9.04 -6.79
CA GLN A 91 11.13 -9.22 -5.56
C GLN A 91 10.90 -10.55 -4.83
N GLY A 92 10.35 -11.57 -5.49
CA GLY A 92 10.59 -12.94 -5.01
C GLY A 92 9.88 -14.04 -5.79
N PRO A 93 10.36 -15.28 -5.64
CA PRO A 93 11.74 -15.71 -5.95
C PRO A 93 12.14 -15.44 -7.41
#